data_AF-A0A645I2P1-F1
#
_entry.id   AF-A0A645I2P1-F1
#
_cell.length_a   1.000
_cell.length_b   1.000
_cell.length_c   1.000
_cell.angle_alpha   90.00
_cell.angle_beta   90.00
_cell.angle_gamma   90.00
#
_symmetry.space_group_name_H-M   'P 1'
#
loop_
_entity.id
_entity.type
_entity.pdbx_description
1 polymer ?
#
loop_
_entity_poly.entity_id
_entity_poly.type
_entity_poly.pdbx_seq_one_letter_code
_entity_poly.pdbx_strand_id
1 'polypeptide(L)'
;MDRGKRDVAESLRYSCKILENPANALLIFPQGEVESLYTNDFSFMKGARYIMDHSAACRVWMNVNLINYYSLKKPVLNIYLKRYHGESGLLQESFNLFARECRQKESPKINGKKLL
;
A
#
# COMPACT_ATOMS: atom_id res chain seq x y z
N MET A 1 -17.11 9.15 -27.05
CA MET A 1 -17.54 9.47 -25.67
C MET A 1 -16.64 8.73 -24.70
N ASP A 2 -15.87 9.47 -23.91
CA ASP A 2 -14.90 8.99 -22.91
C ASP A 2 -15.64 8.36 -21.71
N ARG A 3 -16.02 7.08 -21.83
CA ARG A 3 -16.78 6.36 -20.79
C ARG A 3 -15.94 6.01 -19.56
N GLY A 4 -14.61 6.01 -19.67
CA GLY A 4 -13.72 5.56 -18.60
C GLY A 4 -13.48 6.59 -17.50
N LYS A 5 -13.30 7.87 -17.84
CA LYS A 5 -12.91 8.89 -16.84
C LYS A 5 -14.05 9.31 -15.90
N ARG A 6 -15.29 9.35 -16.41
CA ARG A 6 -16.46 9.66 -15.56
C ARG A 6 -16.69 8.56 -14.51
N ASP A 7 -16.51 7.32 -14.91
CA ASP A 7 -16.71 6.14 -14.07
C ASP A 7 -15.69 6.06 -12.91
N VAL A 8 -14.42 6.37 -13.18
CA VAL A 8 -13.38 6.41 -12.13
C VAL A 8 -13.67 7.50 -11.08
N ALA A 9 -14.05 8.71 -11.52
CA ALA A 9 -14.36 9.79 -10.59
C ALA A 9 -15.60 9.48 -9.73
N GLU A 10 -16.61 8.82 -10.32
CA GLU A 10 -17.79 8.35 -9.59
C GLU A 10 -17.43 7.27 -8.57
N SER A 11 -16.61 6.30 -8.96
CA SER A 11 -16.11 5.24 -8.08
C SER A 11 -15.32 5.79 -6.89
N LEU A 12 -14.48 6.80 -7.10
CA LEU A 12 -13.74 7.47 -6.03
C LEU A 12 -14.67 8.21 -5.05
N ARG A 13 -15.68 8.94 -5.55
CA ARG A 13 -16.68 9.59 -4.68
C ARG A 13 -17.49 8.57 -3.90
N TYR A 14 -17.92 7.49 -4.55
CA TYR A 14 -18.65 6.40 -3.91
C TYR A 14 -17.82 5.73 -2.81
N SER A 15 -16.53 5.54 -3.05
CA SER A 15 -15.57 5.03 -2.06
C SER A 15 -15.50 5.92 -0.81
N CYS A 16 -15.38 7.24 -0.98
CA CYS A 16 -15.40 8.18 0.15
C CYS A 16 -16.71 8.09 0.94
N LYS A 17 -17.86 8.01 0.24
CA LYS A 17 -19.18 7.88 0.88
C LYS A 17 -19.30 6.60 1.72
N ILE A 18 -18.82 5.47 1.21
CA ILE A 18 -18.83 4.21 1.98
C ILE A 18 -17.98 4.32 3.25
N LEU A 19 -16.85 5.04 3.18
CA LEU A 19 -15.94 5.22 4.32
C LEU A 19 -16.48 6.18 5.39
N GLU A 20 -17.61 6.86 5.16
CA GLU A 20 -18.33 7.60 6.21
C GLU A 20 -18.83 6.67 7.33
N ASN A 21 -19.10 5.40 7.02
CA ASN A 21 -19.41 4.39 8.03
C ASN A 21 -18.11 3.77 8.58
N PRO A 22 -17.81 3.92 9.89
CA PRO A 22 -16.57 3.40 10.49
C PRO A 22 -16.47 1.88 10.52
N ALA A 23 -17.55 1.15 10.22
CA ALA A 23 -17.54 -0.32 10.06
C ALA A 23 -17.02 -0.78 8.68
N ASN A 24 -16.85 0.14 7.74
CA ASN A 24 -16.37 -0.16 6.39
C ASN A 24 -14.85 0.02 6.28
N ALA A 25 -14.24 -0.77 5.39
CA ALA A 25 -12.84 -0.64 5.01
C ALA A 25 -12.71 -0.72 3.50
N LEU A 26 -11.70 -0.03 2.97
CA LEU A 26 -11.38 -0.03 1.55
C LEU A 26 -9.93 -0.45 1.35
N LEU A 27 -9.73 -1.46 0.50
CA LEU A 27 -8.41 -1.88 0.05
C LEU A 27 -8.13 -1.26 -1.32
N ILE A 28 -6.99 -0.59 -1.46
CA ILE A 28 -6.56 0.03 -2.71
C ILE A 28 -5.16 -0.45 -3.05
N PHE A 29 -4.97 -0.81 -4.32
CA PHE A 29 -3.65 -0.95 -4.93
C PHE A 29 -3.32 0.38 -5.63
N PRO A 30 -2.52 1.25 -4.99
CA PRO A 30 -2.39 2.65 -5.42
C PRO A 30 -1.66 2.82 -6.76
N GLN A 31 -0.92 1.81 -7.22
CA GLN A 31 -0.20 1.80 -8.49
C GLN A 31 -1.10 1.67 -9.73
N GLY A 32 -2.35 1.21 -9.57
CA GLY A 32 -3.33 1.10 -10.66
C GLY A 32 -3.15 -0.09 -11.60
N GLU A 33 -1.99 -0.73 -11.59
CA GLU A 33 -1.70 -1.92 -12.37
C GLU A 33 -1.01 -3.00 -11.54
N VAL A 34 -1.01 -4.23 -12.05
CA VAL A 34 -0.28 -5.32 -11.41
C VAL A 34 1.18 -5.20 -11.78
N GLU A 35 2.02 -4.95 -10.78
CA GLU A 35 3.46 -4.86 -10.93
C GLU A 35 4.16 -6.13 -10.44
N SER A 36 5.44 -6.27 -10.80
CA SER A 36 6.30 -7.34 -10.33
C SER A 36 6.41 -7.36 -8.80
N LEU A 37 6.48 -8.55 -8.21
CA LEU A 37 6.82 -8.71 -6.79
C LEU A 37 8.21 -8.17 -6.44
N TYR A 38 9.09 -8.01 -7.45
CA TYR A 38 10.44 -7.47 -7.29
C TYR A 38 10.51 -5.96 -7.49
N THR A 39 9.37 -5.27 -7.60
CA THR A 39 9.34 -3.81 -7.65
C THR A 39 9.90 -3.23 -6.34
N ASN A 40 10.89 -2.35 -6.48
CA ASN A 40 11.52 -1.69 -5.34
C ASN A 40 10.69 -0.51 -4.83
N ASP A 41 10.31 0.40 -5.72
CA ASP A 41 9.54 1.58 -5.37
C ASP A 41 8.24 1.61 -6.17
N PHE A 42 7.15 1.95 -5.51
CA PHE A 42 5.81 2.02 -6.07
C PHE A 42 5.50 3.45 -6.49
N SER A 43 4.91 3.61 -7.67
CA SER A 43 4.37 4.88 -8.16
C SER A 43 2.89 4.93 -7.88
N PHE A 44 2.40 5.96 -7.20
CA PHE A 44 0.99 6.05 -6.81
C PHE A 44 0.22 6.90 -7.82
N MET A 45 -0.95 6.40 -8.21
CA MET A 45 -1.98 7.23 -8.84
C MET A 45 -2.65 8.15 -7.81
N LYS A 46 -3.38 9.14 -8.32
CA LYS A 46 -4.03 10.18 -7.49
C LYS A 46 -5.19 9.65 -6.62
N GLY A 47 -5.70 8.46 -6.89
CA GLY A 47 -6.92 7.93 -6.25
C GLY A 47 -6.80 7.77 -4.72
N ALA A 48 -5.69 7.18 -4.24
CA ALA A 48 -5.49 7.00 -2.80
C ALA A 48 -5.38 8.34 -2.06
N ARG A 49 -4.68 9.32 -2.65
CA ARG A 49 -4.64 10.70 -2.13
C ARG A 49 -6.02 11.33 -2.11
N TYR A 50 -6.76 11.25 -3.21
CA TYR A 50 -8.10 11.80 -3.30
C TYR A 50 -9.00 11.28 -2.18
N ILE A 51 -9.01 9.96 -1.94
CA ILE A 51 -9.83 9.35 -0.89
C ILE A 51 -9.39 9.83 0.50
N MET A 52 -8.08 9.90 0.76
CA MET A 52 -7.54 10.40 2.02
C MET A 52 -7.94 11.86 2.29
N ASP A 53 -7.88 12.72 1.28
CA ASP A 53 -8.23 14.14 1.40
C ASP A 53 -9.74 14.37 1.61
N HIS A 54 -10.58 13.46 1.11
CA HIS A 54 -12.04 13.59 1.13
C HIS A 54 -12.72 12.69 2.17
N SER A 55 -11.95 11.93 2.97
CA SER A 55 -12.46 11.01 3.99
C SER A 55 -11.80 11.31 5.34
N ALA A 56 -12.06 12.49 5.91
CA ALA A 56 -11.34 13.03 7.07
C ALA A 56 -11.34 12.12 8.31
N ALA A 57 -12.35 11.28 8.51
CA ALA A 57 -12.42 10.33 9.62
C ALA A 57 -11.67 8.99 9.35
N CYS A 58 -11.25 8.76 8.11
CA CYS A 58 -10.69 7.47 7.68
C CYS A 58 -9.25 7.30 8.17
N ARG A 59 -9.00 6.19 8.85
CA ARG A 59 -7.65 5.79 9.29
C ARG A 59 -6.95 5.07 8.15
N VAL A 60 -5.81 5.58 7.72
CA VAL A 60 -5.02 4.96 6.65
C VAL A 60 -4.06 3.93 7.23
N TRP A 61 -4.06 2.74 6.64
CA TRP A 61 -3.12 1.66 6.95
C TRP A 61 -2.35 1.28 5.69
N MET A 62 -1.03 1.30 5.79
CA MET A 62 -0.16 0.78 4.74
C MET A 62 0.00 -0.72 4.93
N ASN A 63 -0.23 -1.49 3.87
CA ASN A 63 -0.05 -2.94 3.87
C ASN A 63 1.04 -3.35 2.87
N VAL A 64 2.00 -4.15 3.34
CA VAL A 64 3.05 -4.74 2.50
C VAL A 64 3.05 -6.24 2.74
N ASN A 65 2.97 -7.02 1.66
CA ASN A 65 2.91 -8.48 1.72
C ASN A 65 4.17 -9.04 1.05
N LEU A 66 4.96 -9.84 1.78
CA LEU A 66 6.22 -10.40 1.29
C LEU A 66 6.16 -11.92 1.33
N ILE A 67 6.43 -12.55 0.18
CA ILE A 67 6.50 -14.01 0.05
C ILE A 67 7.95 -14.44 0.22
N ASN A 68 8.21 -15.32 1.18
CA ASN A 68 9.53 -15.82 1.49
C ASN A 68 9.59 -17.35 1.43
N TYR A 69 10.62 -17.88 0.80
CA TYR A 69 10.90 -19.31 0.76
C TYR A 69 11.96 -19.73 1.79
N TYR A 70 12.89 -18.84 2.16
CA TYR A 70 14.01 -19.13 3.08
C TYR A 70 14.62 -20.52 2.82
N SER A 71 14.90 -21.29 3.88
CA SER A 71 15.26 -22.71 3.84
C SER A 71 14.04 -23.65 3.94
N LEU A 72 12.82 -23.11 3.83
CA LEU A 72 11.59 -23.88 3.99
C LEU A 72 11.15 -24.50 2.66
N LYS A 73 10.58 -25.70 2.74
CA LYS A 73 10.01 -26.39 1.56
C LYS A 73 8.76 -25.71 1.00
N LYS A 74 8.08 -24.87 1.78
CA LYS A 74 6.86 -24.16 1.40
C LYS A 74 7.03 -22.67 1.66
N PRO A 75 6.48 -21.80 0.79
CA PRO A 75 6.54 -20.37 0.99
C PRO A 75 5.73 -19.93 2.22
N VAL A 76 6.19 -18.87 2.85
CA VAL A 76 5.50 -18.14 3.92
C VAL A 76 5.14 -16.74 3.41
N LEU A 77 3.93 -16.28 3.73
CA LEU A 77 3.50 -14.90 3.48
C LEU A 77 3.62 -14.10 4.77
N ASN A 78 4.51 -13.11 4.79
CA ASN A 78 4.60 -12.15 5.88
C ASN A 78 3.81 -10.90 5.52
N ILE A 79 2.83 -10.58 6.36
CA ILE A 79 1.90 -9.46 6.19
C ILE A 79 2.31 -8.35 7.16
N TYR A 80 2.67 -7.21 6.61
CA TYR A 80 3.05 -6.02 7.36
C TYR A 80 1.95 -4.97 7.30
N LEU A 81 1.63 -4.40 8.46
CA LEU A 81 0.66 -3.31 8.59
C LEU A 81 1.29 -2.18 9.42
N LYS A 82 1.20 -0.95 8.90
CA LYS A 82 1.66 0.26 9.60
C LYS A 82 0.61 1.34 9.44
N ARG A 83 0.15 1.90 10.56
CA ARG A 83 -0.77 3.02 10.54
C ARG A 83 -0.05 4.25 10.00
N TYR A 84 -0.69 4.96 9.07
CA TYR A 84 -0.17 6.18 8.50
C TYR A 84 -0.79 7.41 9.19
N HIS A 85 0.06 8.38 9.53
CA HIS A 85 -0.31 9.60 10.24
C HIS A 85 0.15 10.88 9.51
N GLY A 86 0.80 10.74 8.35
CA GLY A 86 1.32 11.87 7.60
C GLY A 86 0.28 12.49 6.67
N GLU A 87 0.69 13.52 5.95
CA GLU A 87 -0.13 14.20 4.95
C GLU A 87 -0.28 13.33 3.69
N SER A 88 -1.42 13.42 3.00
CA SER A 88 -1.62 12.71 1.72
C SER A 88 -0.56 13.05 0.65
N GLY A 89 0.05 14.23 0.79
CA GLY A 89 1.30 14.71 0.20
C GLY A 89 2.43 13.69 0.12
N LEU A 90 2.62 12.96 1.21
CA LEU A 90 3.80 12.14 1.48
C LEU A 90 3.49 10.64 1.48
N LEU A 91 2.26 10.25 1.14
CA LEU A 91 1.78 8.88 1.25
C LEU A 91 2.64 7.89 0.43
N GLN A 92 2.98 8.23 -0.81
CA GLN A 92 3.81 7.37 -1.67
C GLN A 92 5.22 7.20 -1.09
N GLU A 93 5.87 8.30 -0.72
CA GLU A 93 7.23 8.25 -0.15
C GLU A 93 7.25 7.45 1.16
N SER A 94 6.26 7.67 2.01
CA SER A 94 6.10 6.96 3.28
C SER A 94 5.84 5.47 3.08
N PHE A 95 5.05 5.11 2.06
CA PHE A 95 4.81 3.72 1.69
C PHE A 95 6.07 3.05 1.16
N ASN A 96 6.81 3.71 0.26
CA ASN A 96 8.06 3.16 -0.27
C ASN A 96 9.12 3.00 0.82
N LEU A 97 9.22 3.95 1.75
CA LEU A 97 10.08 3.80 2.93
C LEU A 97 9.66 2.58 3.76
N PHE A 98 8.37 2.44 4.07
CA PHE A 98 7.86 1.31 4.82
C PHE A 98 8.09 -0.04 4.10
N ALA A 99 7.89 -0.10 2.79
CA ALA A 99 8.16 -1.29 1.99
C ALA A 99 9.64 -1.68 2.03
N ARG A 100 10.55 -0.69 1.96
CA ARG A 100 12.00 -0.92 2.14
C ARG A 100 12.33 -1.42 3.54
N GLU A 101 11.74 -0.85 4.59
CA GLU A 101 11.90 -1.31 5.98
C GLU A 101 11.47 -2.78 6.12
N CYS A 102 10.32 -3.15 5.55
CA CYS A 102 9.81 -4.52 5.56
C CYS A 102 10.78 -5.48 4.86
N ARG A 103 11.23 -5.15 3.64
CA ARG A 103 12.17 -5.99 2.89
C ARG A 103 13.52 -6.15 3.62
N GLN A 104 14.03 -5.09 4.23
CA GLN A 104 15.27 -5.16 5.04
C GLN A 104 15.11 -6.05 6.27
N LYS A 105 13.91 -6.09 6.88
CA LYS A 105 13.63 -6.96 8.01
C LYS A 105 13.65 -8.44 7.60
N GLU A 106 13.19 -8.74 6.38
CA GLU A 106 13.16 -10.09 5.81
C GLU A 106 14.50 -10.53 5.22
N SER A 107 15.44 -9.60 4.97
CA SER A 107 16.76 -9.93 4.41
C SER A 107 17.47 -10.99 5.27
N PRO A 108 17.96 -12.09 4.67
CA PRO A 108 18.65 -13.13 5.41
C PRO A 108 19.82 -12.55 6.21
N LYS A 109 19.79 -12.69 7.53
CA LYS A 109 20.90 -12.30 8.40
C LYS A 109 21.86 -13.47 8.49
N ILE A 110 22.98 -13.40 7.77
CA ILE A 110 24.07 -14.36 7.95
C ILE A 110 24.99 -13.78 9.04
N ASN A 111 25.07 -14.45 10.20
CA ASN A 111 26.02 -14.18 11.29
C ASN A 111 26.27 -12.68 11.62
N GLY A 112 25.22 -11.95 12.00
CA GLY A 112 25.38 -10.66 12.68
C GLY A 112 25.95 -9.50 11.85
N LYS A 113 26.17 -9.66 10.54
CA LYS A 113 26.50 -8.56 9.63
C LYS A 113 25.49 -8.46 8.50
N LYS A 114 24.92 -7.27 8.32
CA LYS A 114 24.06 -6.89 7.20
C LYS A 114 24.91 -6.97 5.93
N LEU A 115 24.52 -7.78 4.94
CA LEU A 115 25.15 -7.71 3.62
C LEU A 115 24.69 -6.43 2.92
N LEU A 116 25.69 -5.76 2.35
CA LEU A 116 25.74 -4.49 1.61
C LEU A 116 24.41 -4.00 1.01
#